data_AF-A0A8T9BTM2-F1
#
_entry.id   AF-A0A8T9BTM2-F1
#
_cell.length_a   1.000
_cell.length_b   1.000
_cell.length_c   1.000
_cell.angle_alpha   90.00
_cell.angle_beta   90.00
_cell.angle_gamma   90.00
#
_symmetry.space_group_name_H-M   'P 1'
#
loop_
_entity.id
_entity.type
_entity.pdbx_description
1 polymer ?
#
loop_
_entity_poly.entity_id
_entity_poly.type
_entity_poly.pdbx_seq_one_letter_code
_entity_poly.pdbx_strand_id
1 'polypeptide(L)'
;MSTIVVYSPCSSPQQHILTLVLQPDSESVVCDEPTCTRYFTYFTRRHHCRRCGNIFCDQHSFYAIPLDQDANYHPNGSRSRSCEHCWSEYRSWQLARSSRSNSESSQDDPQTPTTPTVNCAGNGARNALGSVFGKGQGMSESLAASVPRDWNWSTF
;
A
#
# COMPACT_ATOMS: atom_id res chain seq x y z
N MET A 1 9.34 -65.92 31.22
CA MET A 1 10.45 -64.94 31.28
C MET A 1 9.97 -63.69 30.57
N SER A 2 9.38 -62.75 31.32
CA SER A 2 8.77 -61.54 30.75
C SER A 2 9.58 -60.34 31.21
N THR A 3 10.25 -59.68 30.28
CA THR A 3 11.08 -58.51 30.54
C THR A 3 10.17 -57.30 30.77
N ILE A 4 10.25 -56.71 31.97
CA ILE A 4 9.57 -55.44 32.28
C ILE A 4 10.48 -54.32 31.79
N VAL A 5 10.05 -53.56 30.78
CA VAL A 5 10.64 -52.27 30.42
C VAL A 5 10.21 -51.24 31.45
N VAL A 6 11.15 -50.79 32.28
CA VAL A 6 10.93 -49.71 33.24
C VAL A 6 11.10 -48.39 32.48
N TYR A 7 10.00 -47.70 32.21
CA TYR A 7 10.06 -46.34 31.67
C TYR A 7 10.49 -45.38 32.77
N SER A 8 11.65 -44.74 32.58
CA SER A 8 12.16 -43.68 33.43
C SER A 8 11.16 -42.53 33.54
N PRO A 9 10.91 -41.97 34.73
CA PRO A 9 10.12 -40.75 34.86
C PRO A 9 10.93 -39.56 34.32
N CYS A 10 10.40 -38.88 33.32
CA CYS A 10 10.88 -37.57 32.92
C CYS A 10 10.61 -36.60 34.09
N SER A 11 11.65 -36.27 34.83
CA SER A 11 11.65 -35.23 35.86
C SER A 11 11.42 -33.87 35.21
N SER A 12 10.21 -33.34 35.32
CA SER A 12 9.89 -31.96 34.96
C SER A 12 10.27 -31.03 36.12
N PRO A 13 11.22 -30.09 35.95
CA PRO A 13 11.47 -29.06 36.95
C PRO A 13 10.65 -27.81 36.62
N GLN A 14 9.77 -27.48 37.58
CA GLN A 14 9.47 -26.12 38.03
C GLN A 14 8.79 -25.17 37.04
N GLN A 15 7.46 -25.25 37.07
CA GLN A 15 6.51 -24.15 37.29
C GLN A 15 7.12 -22.74 37.44
N HIS A 16 7.42 -22.08 36.32
CA HIS A 16 7.38 -20.62 36.28
C HIS A 16 5.93 -20.21 36.08
N ILE A 17 5.28 -19.85 37.19
CA ILE A 17 3.97 -19.19 37.17
C ILE A 17 4.17 -17.81 36.53
N LEU A 18 4.13 -17.77 35.20
CA LEU A 18 3.78 -16.55 34.50
C LEU A 18 2.28 -16.41 34.69
N THR A 19 1.89 -15.63 35.69
CA THR A 19 0.55 -15.07 35.74
C THR A 19 0.39 -14.31 34.44
N LEU A 20 -0.24 -14.95 33.45
CA LEU A 20 -0.89 -14.25 32.36
C LEU A 20 -1.86 -13.31 33.06
N VAL A 21 -1.45 -12.06 33.23
CA VAL A 21 -2.36 -10.98 33.58
C VAL A 21 -3.31 -10.95 32.40
N LEU A 22 -4.46 -11.59 32.58
CA LEU A 22 -5.60 -11.46 31.71
C LEU A 22 -6.02 -9.99 31.83
N GLN A 23 -5.46 -9.14 30.97
CA GLN A 23 -5.88 -7.75 30.87
C GLN A 23 -7.23 -7.78 30.16
N PRO A 24 -8.34 -7.45 30.84
CA PRO A 24 -9.65 -7.49 30.20
C PRO A 24 -9.72 -6.36 29.17
N ASP A 25 -10.41 -6.61 28.05
CA ASP A 25 -10.60 -5.75 26.88
C ASP A 25 -11.42 -4.47 27.16
N SER A 26 -11.15 -3.73 28.22
CA SER A 26 -11.79 -2.45 28.47
C SER A 26 -11.00 -1.37 27.74
N GLU A 27 -11.63 -0.77 26.72
CA GLU A 27 -11.36 0.56 26.15
C GLU A 27 -10.04 1.18 26.61
N SER A 28 -9.05 1.34 25.72
CA SER A 28 -7.77 2.01 26.02
C SER A 28 -7.97 3.11 27.07
N VAL A 29 -7.58 2.87 28.32
CA VAL A 29 -7.84 3.80 29.43
C VAL A 29 -6.83 4.95 29.44
N VAL A 30 -5.70 4.73 28.78
CA VAL A 30 -4.57 5.64 28.62
C VAL A 30 -4.29 5.81 27.13
N CYS A 31 -3.73 6.96 26.76
CA CYS A 31 -3.22 7.23 25.42
C CYS A 31 -2.22 6.15 24.96
N ASP A 32 -2.33 5.66 23.72
CA ASP A 32 -1.44 4.63 23.15
C ASP A 32 -0.01 5.11 22.84
N GLU A 33 0.35 6.34 23.22
CA GLU A 33 1.70 6.86 23.03
C GLU A 33 2.60 6.37 24.19
N PRO A 34 3.72 5.67 23.95
CA PRO A 34 4.49 4.99 25.01
C PRO A 34 4.98 5.88 26.15
N THR A 35 5.23 7.15 25.86
CA THR A 35 5.70 8.15 26.85
C THR A 35 4.56 8.92 27.51
N CYS A 36 3.31 8.68 27.10
CA CYS A 36 2.14 9.38 27.60
C CYS A 36 1.44 8.57 28.69
N THR A 37 1.25 9.18 29.85
CA THR A 37 0.53 8.59 30.98
C THR A 37 -0.86 9.21 31.20
N ARG A 38 -1.38 9.92 30.19
CA ARG A 38 -2.69 10.59 30.29
C ARG A 38 -3.82 9.57 30.18
N TYR A 39 -4.63 9.50 31.23
CA TYR A 39 -5.88 8.78 31.22
C TYR A 39 -6.96 9.55 30.45
N PHE A 40 -7.79 8.82 29.72
CA PHE A 40 -8.98 9.40 29.12
C PHE A 40 -10.01 9.70 30.20
N THR A 41 -10.54 10.91 30.15
CA THR A 41 -11.50 11.43 31.13
C THR A 41 -12.55 12.27 30.39
N TYR A 42 -13.46 12.90 31.11
CA TYR A 42 -14.40 13.83 30.50
C TYR A 42 -13.71 15.00 29.77
N PHE A 43 -12.54 15.45 30.25
CA PHE A 43 -11.76 16.52 29.62
C PHE A 43 -10.74 16.00 28.61
N THR A 44 -10.19 14.81 28.83
CA THR A 44 -9.27 14.15 27.89
C THR A 44 -10.06 13.21 26.99
N ARG A 45 -10.54 13.72 25.86
CA ARG A 45 -11.28 12.94 24.86
C ARG A 45 -10.38 11.94 24.14
N ARG A 46 -10.98 10.86 23.64
CA ARG A 46 -10.33 9.82 22.84
C ARG A 46 -10.35 10.23 21.37
N HIS A 47 -9.22 10.04 20.69
CA HIS A 47 -9.08 10.30 19.26
C HIS A 47 -8.46 9.11 18.57
N HIS A 48 -9.12 8.60 17.52
CA HIS A 48 -8.59 7.49 16.74
C HIS A 48 -7.64 8.01 15.66
N CYS A 49 -6.49 7.35 15.50
CA CYS A 49 -5.68 7.52 14.30
C CYS A 49 -6.37 6.81 13.13
N ARG A 50 -6.74 7.53 12.06
CA ARG A 50 -7.47 6.91 10.94
C ARG A 50 -6.63 5.86 10.19
N ARG A 51 -5.30 5.92 10.29
CA ARG A 51 -4.36 4.98 9.66
C ARG A 51 -4.17 3.69 10.44
N CYS A 52 -3.77 3.76 11.71
CA CYS A 52 -3.45 2.56 12.49
C CYS A 52 -4.58 2.09 13.41
N GLY A 53 -5.63 2.91 13.63
CA GLY A 53 -6.78 2.55 14.46
C GLY A 53 -6.60 2.78 15.97
N ASN A 54 -5.37 2.94 16.45
CA ASN A 54 -5.05 3.19 17.87
C ASN A 54 -5.65 4.50 18.41
N ILE A 55 -5.78 4.59 19.74
CA ILE A 55 -6.47 5.68 20.43
C ILE A 55 -5.48 6.56 21.19
N PHE A 56 -5.56 7.87 20.93
CA PHE A 56 -4.64 8.88 21.46
C PHE A 56 -5.38 10.05 22.09
N CYS A 57 -4.68 10.80 22.94
CA CYS A 57 -5.13 12.13 23.37
C CYS A 57 -4.94 13.15 22.24
N ASP A 58 -5.51 14.35 22.39
CA ASP A 58 -5.45 15.38 21.34
C ASP A 58 -4.00 15.74 20.96
N GLN A 59 -3.11 15.88 21.95
CA GLN A 59 -1.69 16.18 21.74
C GLN A 59 -0.91 15.07 21.01
N HIS A 60 -1.35 13.81 21.03
CA HIS A 60 -0.67 12.73 20.31
C HIS A 60 -1.41 12.31 19.04
N SER A 61 -2.43 13.10 18.64
CA SER A 61 -3.19 12.89 17.41
C SER A 61 -3.51 14.18 16.67
N PHE A 62 -2.74 15.25 16.87
CA PHE A 62 -3.01 16.54 16.22
C PHE A 62 -2.59 16.58 14.75
N TYR A 63 -1.84 15.58 14.28
CA TYR A 63 -1.39 15.54 12.90
C TYR A 63 -2.53 15.19 11.95
N ALA A 64 -2.41 15.67 10.72
CA ALA A 64 -3.29 15.32 9.62
C ALA A 64 -2.47 14.85 8.42
N ILE A 65 -2.80 13.66 7.91
CA ILE A 65 -2.15 13.04 6.75
C ILE A 65 -3.19 12.70 5.67
N PRO A 66 -2.83 12.77 4.38
CA PRO A 66 -3.74 12.41 3.30
C PRO A 66 -3.85 10.89 3.17
N LEU A 67 -5.07 10.37 3.32
CA LEU A 67 -5.42 8.96 3.21
C LEU A 67 -6.51 8.73 2.17
N ASP A 68 -6.48 7.58 1.51
CA ASP A 68 -7.59 7.11 0.65
C ASP A 68 -8.70 6.42 1.48
N GLN A 69 -9.68 5.85 0.80
CA GLN A 69 -10.84 5.20 1.42
C GLN A 69 -10.45 3.96 2.24
N ASP A 70 -9.36 3.30 1.85
CA ASP A 70 -8.81 2.11 2.53
C ASP A 70 -7.80 2.49 3.63
N ALA A 71 -7.72 3.78 3.97
CA ALA A 71 -6.76 4.35 4.91
C ALA A 71 -5.28 4.16 4.51
N ASN A 72 -4.97 3.97 3.23
CA ASN A 72 -3.59 3.93 2.73
C ASN A 72 -3.08 5.35 2.42
N TYR A 73 -1.74 5.52 2.40
CA TYR A 73 -1.13 6.81 2.08
C TYR A 73 -1.35 7.10 0.60
N HIS A 74 -1.96 8.23 0.30
CA HIS A 74 -2.28 8.62 -1.07
C HIS A 74 -2.04 10.12 -1.27
N PRO A 75 -1.40 10.57 -2.36
CA PRO A 75 -1.05 11.98 -2.52
C PRO A 75 -2.29 12.87 -2.63
N ASN A 76 -3.36 12.33 -3.21
CA ASN A 76 -4.65 13.01 -3.36
C ASN A 76 -5.67 12.52 -2.32
N GLY A 77 -5.20 11.88 -1.25
CA GLY A 77 -6.05 11.41 -0.16
C GLY A 77 -6.67 12.57 0.63
N SER A 78 -7.78 12.30 1.29
CA SER A 78 -8.42 13.24 2.21
C SER A 78 -7.58 13.41 3.47
N ARG A 79 -7.42 14.65 3.96
CA ARG A 79 -6.68 14.92 5.20
C ARG A 79 -7.44 14.35 6.38
N SER A 80 -6.86 13.34 7.01
CA SER A 80 -7.42 12.61 8.14
C SER A 80 -6.52 12.69 9.35
N ARG A 81 -7.12 12.69 10.54
CA ARG A 81 -6.39 12.73 11.82
C ARG A 81 -5.47 11.51 11.99
N SER A 82 -4.24 11.74 12.45
CA SER A 82 -3.24 10.70 12.67
C SER A 82 -2.38 10.94 13.90
N CYS A 83 -1.81 9.86 14.43
CA CYS A 83 -0.76 9.92 15.44
C CYS A 83 0.59 10.37 14.85
N GLU A 84 1.54 10.66 15.74
CA GLU A 84 2.89 11.08 15.38
C GLU A 84 3.63 10.01 14.55
N HIS A 85 3.53 8.74 14.96
CA HIS A 85 4.18 7.64 14.26
C HIS A 85 3.71 7.55 12.79
N CYS A 86 2.40 7.54 12.54
CA CYS A 86 1.86 7.51 11.19
C CYS A 86 2.20 8.78 10.38
N TRP A 87 2.36 9.93 11.03
CA TRP A 87 2.81 11.15 10.37
C TRP A 87 4.27 11.06 9.90
N SER A 88 5.15 10.51 10.74
CA SER A 88 6.56 10.28 10.38
C SER A 88 6.68 9.27 9.23
N GLU A 89 5.95 8.17 9.30
CA GLU A 89 5.88 7.15 8.23
C GLU A 89 5.37 7.75 6.91
N TYR A 90 4.33 8.59 6.97
CA TYR A 90 3.83 9.30 5.80
C TYR A 90 4.91 10.21 5.17
N ARG A 91 5.71 10.91 5.97
CA ARG A 91 6.79 11.76 5.47
C ARG A 91 7.86 10.95 4.74
N SER A 92 8.25 9.80 5.29
CA SER A 92 9.17 8.86 4.65
C SER A 92 8.60 8.32 3.34
N TRP A 93 7.32 7.92 3.34
CA TRP A 93 6.61 7.48 2.15
C TRP A 93 6.57 8.56 1.06
N GLN A 94 6.36 9.82 1.44
CA GLN A 94 6.33 10.95 0.51
C GLN A 94 7.69 11.18 -0.16
N LEU A 95 8.78 11.11 0.63
CA LEU A 95 10.14 11.22 0.09
C LEU A 95 10.45 10.10 -0.89
N ALA A 96 10.15 8.85 -0.52
CA ALA A 96 10.36 7.68 -1.38
C ALA A 96 9.51 7.73 -2.67
N ARG A 97 8.34 8.35 -2.63
CA ARG A 97 7.53 8.60 -3.84
C ARG A 97 8.17 9.66 -4.72
N SER A 98 8.59 10.77 -4.13
CA SER A 98 9.19 11.89 -4.88
C SER A 98 10.49 11.48 -5.59
N SER A 99 11.30 10.61 -4.97
CA SER A 99 12.53 10.11 -5.59
C SER A 99 12.25 9.27 -6.83
N ARG A 100 11.20 8.44 -6.83
CA ARG A 100 10.78 7.66 -8.01
C ARG A 100 10.30 8.57 -9.14
N SER A 101 9.51 9.60 -8.82
CA SER A 101 9.03 10.56 -9.83
C SER A 101 10.17 11.37 -10.45
N ASN A 102 11.24 11.66 -9.69
CA ASN A 102 12.41 12.35 -10.21
C ASN A 102 13.30 11.46 -11.11
N SER A 103 13.16 10.13 -11.05
CA SER A 103 13.87 9.21 -11.95
C SER A 103 13.19 9.07 -13.32
N GLU A 104 11.91 9.44 -13.44
CA GLU A 104 11.16 9.46 -14.71
C GLU A 104 11.32 10.80 -15.45
N SER A 105 12.48 11.44 -15.30
CA SER A 105 12.87 12.65 -16.04
C SER A 105 14.13 12.36 -16.87
N SER A 106 14.14 11.23 -17.58
CA SER A 106 15.01 11.05 -18.74
C SER A 106 14.19 11.42 -19.96
N GLN A 107 14.37 12.66 -20.42
CA GLN A 107 13.85 13.08 -21.71
C GLN A 107 14.52 12.22 -22.78
N ASP A 108 13.74 11.32 -23.36
CA ASP A 108 14.04 10.68 -24.64
C ASP A 108 14.02 11.80 -25.69
N ASP A 109 15.21 12.23 -26.10
CA ASP A 109 15.42 13.14 -27.22
C ASP A 109 15.07 12.37 -28.50
N PRO A 110 14.11 12.80 -29.35
CA PRO A 110 13.88 12.16 -30.63
C PRO A 110 14.98 12.60 -31.62
N GLN A 111 16.22 12.18 -31.38
CA GLN A 111 17.24 12.11 -32.42
C GLN A 111 17.17 10.73 -33.07
N THR A 112 16.42 10.69 -34.18
CA THR A 112 16.56 9.72 -35.28
C THR A 112 17.92 9.01 -35.32
N PRO A 113 17.93 7.67 -35.22
CA PRO A 113 18.98 6.85 -35.79
C PRO A 113 18.46 6.15 -37.04
N THR A 114 19.07 6.48 -38.18
CA THR A 114 18.94 5.83 -39.48
C THR A 114 18.93 4.30 -39.36
N THR A 115 17.83 3.68 -39.79
CA THR A 115 17.76 2.24 -40.01
C THR A 115 18.77 1.86 -41.10
N PRO A 116 19.66 0.86 -40.91
CA PRO A 116 20.40 0.31 -42.04
C PRO A 116 19.43 -0.48 -42.92
N THR A 117 19.18 0.02 -44.13
CA THR A 117 18.44 -0.71 -45.16
C THR A 117 19.22 -1.97 -45.54
N VAL A 118 18.71 -3.14 -45.15
CA VAL A 118 19.16 -4.43 -45.69
C VAL A 118 18.54 -4.63 -47.06
N ASN A 119 19.30 -4.34 -48.11
CA ASN A 119 18.96 -4.71 -49.49
C ASN A 119 19.25 -6.20 -49.70
N CYS A 120 18.23 -7.05 -49.65
CA CYS A 120 18.31 -8.40 -50.20
C CYS A 120 17.92 -8.36 -51.69
N ALA A 121 18.92 -8.35 -52.58
CA ALA A 121 18.73 -8.58 -54.01
C ALA A 121 18.85 -10.09 -54.30
N GLY A 122 17.73 -10.71 -54.68
CA GLY A 122 17.64 -12.10 -55.13
C GLY A 122 16.41 -12.31 -56.02
N ASN A 123 16.62 -12.09 -57.32
CA ASN A 123 15.73 -12.24 -58.49
C ASN A 123 14.44 -13.06 -58.38
N GLY A 124 13.33 -12.50 -58.89
CA GLY A 124 12.21 -13.33 -59.38
C GLY A 124 10.85 -12.67 -59.61
N ALA A 125 10.76 -11.70 -60.53
CA ALA A 125 9.63 -11.41 -61.43
C ALA A 125 8.17 -11.21 -60.92
N ARG A 126 7.65 -10.00 -61.23
CA ARG A 126 6.34 -9.65 -61.88
C ARG A 126 5.05 -9.91 -61.07
N ASN A 127 4.11 -8.97 -60.86
CA ASN A 127 3.56 -7.88 -61.68
C ASN A 127 2.78 -6.89 -60.79
N ALA A 128 2.73 -5.62 -61.22
CA ALA A 128 1.56 -4.70 -61.28
C ALA A 128 0.71 -4.47 -60.00
N LEU A 129 0.10 -3.31 -59.69
CA LEU A 129 -0.08 -1.99 -60.28
C LEU A 129 -0.98 -1.27 -59.25
N GLY A 130 -0.73 0.01 -58.98
CA GLY A 130 -1.80 0.97 -58.71
C GLY A 130 -2.34 1.09 -57.28
N SER A 131 -2.10 2.26 -56.69
CA SER A 131 -2.89 2.82 -55.59
C SER A 131 -4.37 2.93 -55.96
N VAL A 132 -5.27 2.64 -55.02
CA VAL A 132 -6.58 3.31 -54.90
C VAL A 132 -7.09 3.17 -53.46
N PHE A 133 -7.61 4.29 -52.95
CA PHE A 133 -8.21 4.50 -51.63
C PHE A 133 -9.30 3.48 -51.26
N GLY A 134 -9.38 3.09 -49.97
CA GLY A 134 -10.45 2.23 -49.47
C GLY A 134 -10.58 2.26 -47.94
N LYS A 135 -11.67 2.88 -47.48
CA LYS A 135 -12.26 2.84 -46.13
C LYS A 135 -12.51 1.39 -45.70
N GLY A 136 -12.20 1.00 -44.47
CA GLY A 136 -12.56 -0.34 -43.97
C GLY A 136 -12.25 -0.56 -42.50
N GLN A 137 -13.29 -0.86 -41.73
CA GLN A 137 -13.30 -1.10 -40.30
C GLN A 137 -12.48 -2.34 -39.91
N GLY A 138 -11.85 -2.29 -38.74
CA GLY A 138 -11.20 -3.43 -38.09
C GLY A 138 -10.84 -3.06 -36.67
N MET A 139 -11.84 -3.06 -35.79
CA MET A 139 -11.64 -2.79 -34.36
C MET A 139 -11.03 -4.05 -33.76
N SER A 140 -9.72 -4.04 -33.48
CA SER A 140 -9.11 -5.04 -32.63
C SER A 140 -9.47 -4.72 -31.18
N GLU A 141 -10.43 -5.49 -30.71
CA GLU A 141 -10.95 -5.65 -29.36
C GLU A 141 -9.85 -5.60 -28.28
N SER A 142 -9.79 -4.49 -27.55
CA SER A 142 -8.93 -4.31 -26.38
C SER A 142 -9.77 -4.56 -25.12
N LEU A 143 -9.87 -5.82 -24.71
CA LEU A 143 -10.53 -6.24 -23.47
C LEU A 143 -9.65 -5.87 -22.26
N ALA A 144 -9.83 -4.64 -21.76
CA ALA A 144 -9.72 -4.24 -20.34
C ALA A 144 -9.70 -2.71 -20.22
N ALA A 145 -10.83 -2.04 -20.44
CA ALA A 145 -11.02 -0.67 -20.00
C ALA A 145 -11.46 -0.68 -18.52
N SER A 146 -10.51 -0.51 -17.61
CA SER A 146 -10.76 -0.46 -16.16
C SER A 146 -11.38 0.89 -15.77
N VAL A 147 -12.66 0.81 -15.37
CA VAL A 147 -13.56 1.76 -14.65
C VAL A 147 -13.44 3.28 -14.96
N PRO A 148 -14.51 3.94 -15.43
CA PRO A 148 -14.56 5.40 -15.68
C PRO A 148 -14.26 6.28 -14.46
N ARG A 149 -13.84 7.53 -14.74
CA ARG A 149 -13.35 8.55 -13.77
C ARG A 149 -14.42 9.19 -12.90
N ASP A 150 -15.66 8.75 -13.01
CA ASP A 150 -16.84 9.35 -12.40
C ASP A 150 -17.59 8.34 -11.51
N TRP A 151 -16.87 7.31 -11.04
CA TRP A 151 -17.43 6.33 -10.11
C TRP A 151 -17.72 6.95 -8.74
N ASN A 152 -18.99 7.28 -8.53
CA ASN A 152 -19.55 7.77 -7.28
C ASN A 152 -20.28 6.63 -6.56
N TRP A 153 -19.88 6.28 -5.34
CA TRP A 153 -20.68 5.41 -4.48
C TRP A 153 -21.48 6.26 -3.50
N SER A 154 -22.79 5.99 -3.45
CA SER A 154 -23.78 6.79 -2.74
C SER A 154 -23.63 6.79 -1.23
N THR A 155 -24.00 7.93 -0.66
CA THR A 155 -24.16 8.23 0.76
C THR A 155 -25.23 7.32 1.38
N PHE A 156 -24.85 6.56 2.40
CA PHE A 156 -25.75 6.12 3.46
C PHE A 156 -25.03 6.33 4.80
#